data_AF-A0A6M1PLN5-F1
#
_entry.id   AF-A0A6M1PLN5-F1
#
_cell.length_a   1.000
_cell.length_b   1.000
_cell.length_c   1.000
_cell.angle_alpha   90.00
_cell.angle_beta   90.00
_cell.angle_gamma   90.00
#
_symmetry.space_group_name_H-M   'P 1'
#
loop_
_entity.id
_entity.type
_entity.pdbx_description
1 polymer ?
#
loop_
_entity_poly.entity_id
_entity_poly.type
_entity_poly.pdbx_seq_one_letter_code
_entity_poly.pdbx_strand_id
1 'polypeptide(L)'
;MALDAKYGSDKALWDVLAHFHGYVTNLSDKYRNMLRSQQDYEEDCFKRIEEAVKTYDPKRGNFEAHALAKIRERTRRWQKRNIARTRGAVVISINREIDDNEYDIVDELALVDDNVLLNERITGLASGDPRKLAILKSWTEPYFNDSTTASLLAQRLGGKEETHRKAIGRFRTECQKALAYAI
;
A
#
# COMPACT_ATOMS: atom_id res chain seq x y z
N MET A 1 -21.78 19.28 22.05
CA MET A 1 -21.47 19.34 20.59
C MET A 1 -22.07 18.17 19.83
N ALA A 2 -21.48 16.96 19.83
CA ALA A 2 -21.96 15.87 18.98
C ALA A 2 -23.38 15.34 19.33
N LEU A 3 -23.73 15.33 20.63
CA LEU A 3 -25.07 14.94 21.08
C LEU A 3 -26.10 16.00 20.70
N ASP A 4 -25.80 17.28 20.91
CA ASP A 4 -26.70 18.39 20.57
C ASP A 4 -26.92 18.48 19.04
N ALA A 5 -25.88 18.21 18.25
CA ALA A 5 -25.97 18.11 16.80
C ALA A 5 -26.85 16.93 16.35
N LYS A 6 -26.79 15.79 17.07
CA LYS A 6 -27.68 14.64 16.82
C LYS A 6 -29.14 14.98 17.10
N TYR A 7 -29.41 15.81 18.10
CA TYR A 7 -30.78 16.27 18.44
C TYR A 7 -31.28 17.43 17.57
N GLY A 8 -30.56 17.78 16.49
CA GLY A 8 -31.04 18.72 15.47
C GLY A 8 -30.63 20.18 15.70
N SER A 9 -29.63 20.45 16.54
CA SER A 9 -29.06 21.79 16.64
C SER A 9 -28.10 22.06 15.48
N ASP A 10 -28.52 22.88 14.52
CA ASP A 10 -27.68 23.29 13.37
C ASP A 10 -26.38 23.94 13.83
N LYS A 11 -26.43 24.76 14.89
CA LYS A 11 -25.23 25.41 15.45
C LYS A 11 -24.20 24.39 15.93
N ALA A 12 -24.65 23.36 16.64
CA ALA A 12 -23.77 22.31 17.13
C ALA A 12 -23.22 21.43 15.98
N LEU A 13 -23.96 21.29 14.88
CA LEU A 13 -23.47 20.62 13.68
C LEU A 13 -22.36 21.44 13.00
N TRP A 14 -22.55 22.75 12.85
CA TRP A 14 -21.53 23.65 12.31
C TRP A 14 -20.25 23.65 13.16
N ASP A 15 -20.37 23.66 14.49
CA ASP A 15 -19.22 23.58 15.39
C ASP A 15 -18.43 22.26 15.20
N VAL A 16 -19.14 21.15 14.99
CA VAL A 16 -18.53 19.84 14.69
C VAL A 16 -17.83 19.87 13.32
N LEU A 17 -18.47 20.40 12.28
CA LEU A 17 -17.87 20.50 10.95
C LEU A 17 -16.63 21.40 10.97
N ALA A 18 -16.69 22.54 11.66
CA ALA A 18 -15.57 23.46 11.83
C ALA A 18 -14.39 22.80 12.54
N HIS A 19 -14.65 21.99 13.58
CA HIS A 19 -13.60 21.23 14.28
C HIS A 19 -12.84 20.27 13.35
N PHE A 20 -13.55 19.60 12.44
CA PHE A 20 -12.92 18.68 11.48
C PHE A 20 -12.41 19.35 10.20
N HIS A 21 -12.74 20.62 9.96
CA HIS A 21 -12.42 21.32 8.72
C HIS A 21 -10.91 21.27 8.42
N GLY A 22 -10.07 21.65 9.39
CA GLY A 22 -8.61 21.64 9.22
C GLY A 22 -8.05 20.24 8.90
N TYR A 23 -8.62 19.18 9.48
CA TYR A 23 -8.22 17.80 9.18
C TYR A 23 -8.63 17.38 7.77
N VAL A 24 -9.85 17.74 7.34
CA VAL A 24 -10.37 17.43 6.01
C VAL A 24 -9.58 18.17 4.93
N THR A 25 -9.30 19.47 5.10
CA THR A 25 -8.49 20.26 4.16
C THR A 25 -7.07 19.71 4.06
N ASN A 26 -6.43 19.38 5.18
CA ASN A 26 -5.07 18.81 5.16
C ASN A 26 -5.03 17.44 4.45
N LEU A 27 -6.04 16.58 4.65
CA LEU A 27 -6.18 15.34 3.87
C LEU A 27 -6.38 15.61 2.38
N SER A 28 -7.19 16.61 2.05
CA SER A 28 -7.47 17.01 0.67
C SER A 28 -6.21 17.49 -0.04
N ASP A 29 -5.42 18.36 0.60
CA ASP A 29 -4.14 18.85 0.09
C ASP A 29 -3.12 17.72 -0.07
N LYS A 30 -3.03 16.82 0.92
CA LYS A 30 -2.15 15.64 0.87
C LYS A 30 -2.42 14.75 -0.35
N TYR A 31 -3.69 14.64 -0.77
CA TYR A 31 -4.09 13.81 -1.91
C TYR A 31 -4.43 14.63 -3.15
N ARG A 32 -4.13 15.94 -3.18
CA ARG A 32 -4.51 16.88 -4.24
C ARG A 32 -4.18 16.38 -5.64
N ASN A 33 -2.98 15.85 -5.83
CA ASN A 33 -2.49 15.36 -7.12
C ASN A 33 -3.16 14.06 -7.58
N MET A 34 -3.83 13.35 -6.66
CA MET A 34 -4.56 12.12 -6.96
C MET A 34 -6.06 12.40 -7.09
N LEU A 35 -6.56 13.51 -6.55
CA LEU A 35 -7.98 13.89 -6.54
C LEU A 35 -8.40 14.49 -7.89
N ARG A 36 -9.61 14.12 -8.34
CA ARG A 36 -10.22 14.73 -9.53
C ARG A 36 -10.71 16.15 -9.24
N SER A 37 -11.28 16.32 -8.06
CA SER A 37 -11.80 17.58 -7.53
C SER A 37 -11.56 17.54 -6.03
N GLN A 38 -10.84 18.54 -5.54
CA GLN A 38 -10.57 18.75 -4.12
C GLN A 38 -11.89 19.07 -3.38
N GLN A 39 -12.70 19.96 -3.96
CA GLN A 39 -14.00 20.33 -3.41
C GLN A 39 -14.95 19.13 -3.26
N ASP A 40 -15.10 18.29 -4.29
CA ASP A 40 -15.99 17.12 -4.24
C ASP A 40 -15.59 16.14 -3.12
N TYR A 41 -14.28 16.03 -2.84
CA TYR A 41 -13.76 15.16 -1.80
C TYR A 41 -14.05 15.72 -0.40
N GLU A 42 -13.84 17.01 -0.21
CA GLU A 42 -14.12 17.68 1.06
C GLU A 42 -15.61 17.64 1.40
N GLU A 43 -16.48 17.98 0.43
CA GLU A 43 -17.94 17.88 0.59
C GLU A 43 -18.39 16.46 0.98
N ASP A 44 -17.81 15.43 0.37
CA ASP A 44 -18.13 14.04 0.70
C ASP A 44 -17.60 13.65 2.09
N CYS A 45 -16.45 14.18 2.52
CA CYS A 45 -15.95 14.00 3.89
C CYS A 45 -16.88 14.65 4.92
N PHE A 46 -17.38 15.86 4.66
CA PHE A 46 -18.35 16.53 5.53
C PHE A 46 -19.68 15.77 5.61
N LYS A 47 -20.18 15.23 4.49
CA LYS A 47 -21.34 14.32 4.51
C LYS A 47 -21.13 13.09 5.40
N ARG A 48 -19.91 12.54 5.44
CA ARG A 48 -19.59 11.42 6.36
C ARG A 48 -19.57 11.83 7.82
N ILE A 49 -19.14 13.05 8.11
CA ILE A 49 -19.20 13.59 9.48
C ILE A 49 -20.66 13.77 9.90
N GLU A 50 -21.52 14.28 9.02
CA GLU A 50 -22.97 14.35 9.28
C GLU A 50 -23.60 12.97 9.53
N GLU A 51 -23.25 11.96 8.71
CA GLU A 51 -23.66 10.57 8.94
C GLU A 51 -23.15 10.04 10.29
N ALA A 52 -21.93 10.42 10.68
CA ALA A 52 -21.34 10.04 11.97
C ALA A 52 -22.12 10.66 13.13
N VAL A 53 -22.54 11.93 13.02
CA VAL A 53 -23.38 12.61 14.02
C VAL A 53 -24.72 11.88 14.19
N LYS A 54 -25.39 11.55 13.09
CA LYS A 54 -26.69 10.84 13.12
C LYS A 54 -26.59 9.46 13.77
N THR A 55 -25.51 8.75 13.50
CA THR A 55 -25.28 7.38 13.99
C THR A 55 -24.54 7.29 15.32
N TYR A 56 -24.17 8.43 15.91
CA TYR A 56 -23.39 8.46 17.13
C TYR A 56 -24.16 7.88 18.32
N ASP A 57 -23.53 6.95 19.03
CA ASP A 57 -24.02 6.39 20.28
C ASP A 57 -22.94 6.56 21.35
N PRO A 58 -23.17 7.39 22.39
CA PRO A 58 -22.22 7.61 23.48
C PRO A 58 -21.78 6.33 24.20
N LYS A 59 -22.62 5.28 24.20
CA LYS A 59 -22.29 4.01 24.84
C LYS A 59 -21.22 3.21 24.07
N ARG A 60 -21.00 3.53 22.79
CA ARG A 60 -20.07 2.82 21.91
C ARG A 60 -18.67 3.44 21.87
N GLY A 61 -18.48 4.63 22.43
CA GLY A 61 -17.16 5.27 22.56
C GLY A 61 -17.14 6.74 22.16
N ASN A 62 -15.95 7.26 21.88
CA ASN A 62 -15.71 8.66 21.53
C ASN A 62 -16.20 8.99 20.11
N PHE A 63 -16.98 10.08 19.99
CA PHE A 63 -17.45 10.61 18.72
C PHE A 63 -16.32 10.93 17.74
N GLU A 64 -15.22 11.50 18.23
CA GLU A 64 -14.11 11.92 17.37
C GLU A 64 -13.49 10.72 16.64
N ALA A 65 -13.26 9.63 17.38
CA ALA A 65 -12.77 8.38 16.81
C ALA A 65 -13.77 7.80 15.78
N HIS A 66 -15.07 7.90 16.04
CA HIS A 66 -16.13 7.44 15.12
C HIS A 66 -16.15 8.26 13.82
N ALA A 67 -16.10 9.60 13.94
CA ALA A 67 -16.06 10.50 12.79
C ALA A 67 -14.79 10.30 11.96
N LEU A 68 -13.62 10.21 12.61
CA LEU A 68 -12.36 9.92 11.94
C LEU A 68 -12.37 8.56 11.24
N ALA A 69 -12.96 7.53 11.85
CA ALA A 69 -13.10 6.22 11.24
C ALA A 69 -13.93 6.29 9.94
N LYS A 70 -15.02 7.06 9.92
CA LYS A 70 -15.86 7.27 8.73
C LYS A 70 -15.11 8.02 7.62
N ILE A 71 -14.36 9.06 7.96
CA ILE A 71 -13.51 9.79 7.00
C ILE A 71 -12.45 8.85 6.41
N ARG A 72 -11.71 8.12 7.26
CA ARG A 72 -10.65 7.18 6.83
C ARG A 72 -11.19 6.04 5.97
N GLU A 73 -12.35 5.48 6.33
CA GLU A 73 -13.03 4.47 5.52
C GLU A 73 -13.32 5.02 4.11
N ARG A 74 -13.79 6.26 4.03
CA ARG A 74 -14.06 6.91 2.75
C ARG A 74 -12.79 7.16 1.93
N THR A 75 -11.73 7.64 2.56
CA THR A 75 -10.41 7.85 1.94
C THR A 75 -9.83 6.53 1.43
N ARG A 76 -9.90 5.44 2.23
CA ARG A 76 -9.46 4.10 1.78
C ARG A 76 -10.25 3.56 0.61
N ARG A 77 -11.59 3.66 0.66
CA ARG A 77 -12.46 3.26 -0.47
C ARG A 77 -12.16 4.07 -1.72
N TRP A 78 -11.84 5.36 -1.55
CA TRP A 78 -11.41 6.22 -2.64
C TRP A 78 -10.08 5.74 -3.24
N GLN A 79 -9.04 5.60 -2.40
CA GLN A 79 -7.72 5.14 -2.81
C GLN A 79 -7.81 3.80 -3.54
N LYS A 80 -8.58 2.84 -3.03
CA LYS A 80 -8.78 1.54 -3.71
C LYS A 80 -9.40 1.69 -5.10
N ARG A 81 -10.40 2.57 -5.26
CA ARG A 81 -11.03 2.84 -6.56
C ARG A 81 -10.12 3.60 -7.52
N ASN A 82 -9.29 4.50 -6.99
CA ASN A 82 -8.42 5.32 -7.81
C ASN A 82 -7.12 4.59 -8.19
N ILE A 83 -6.50 3.83 -7.28
CA ILE A 83 -5.36 2.93 -7.57
C ILE A 83 -5.75 1.91 -8.66
N ALA A 84 -6.97 1.38 -8.64
CA ALA A 84 -7.46 0.50 -9.69
C ALA A 84 -7.52 1.18 -11.07
N ARG A 85 -7.70 2.51 -11.12
CA ARG A 85 -7.65 3.33 -12.35
C ARG A 85 -6.24 3.76 -12.73
N THR A 86 -5.37 4.02 -11.75
CA THR A 86 -4.00 4.53 -11.95
C THR A 86 -2.96 3.42 -12.17
N ARG A 87 -3.32 2.13 -12.14
CA ARG A 87 -2.43 1.01 -12.53
C ARG A 87 -1.88 1.09 -13.98
N GLY A 88 -2.28 2.09 -14.77
CA GLY A 88 -1.66 2.43 -16.05
C GLY A 88 -0.75 3.67 -16.06
N ALA A 89 -0.62 4.42 -14.96
CA ALA A 89 0.15 5.66 -14.92
C ALA A 89 1.01 5.74 -13.66
N VAL A 90 2.31 5.46 -13.83
CA VAL A 90 3.34 5.73 -12.83
C VAL A 90 3.48 7.25 -12.72
N VAL A 91 3.00 7.83 -11.63
CA VAL A 91 3.29 9.24 -11.28
C VAL A 91 4.25 9.22 -10.10
N ILE A 92 5.54 9.35 -10.39
CA ILE A 92 6.57 9.68 -9.39
C ILE A 92 6.49 11.19 -9.23
N SER A 93 5.94 11.67 -8.10
CA SER A 93 5.93 13.09 -7.77
C SER A 93 7.17 13.37 -6.94
N ILE A 94 8.25 13.79 -7.60
CA ILE A 94 9.41 14.42 -6.96
C ILE A 94 9.04 15.90 -6.85
N ASN A 95 8.83 16.38 -5.62
CA ASN A 95 9.07 17.76 -5.20
C ASN A 95 8.54 17.90 -3.76
N ARG A 96 9.45 17.97 -2.80
CA ARG A 96 9.15 18.47 -1.46
C ARG A 96 10.26 19.42 -1.07
N GLU A 97 9.96 20.71 -1.12
CA GLU A 97 10.73 21.72 -0.40
C GLU A 97 10.58 21.50 1.10
N ILE A 98 11.68 21.75 1.80
CA ILE A 98 11.99 21.34 3.17
C ILE A 98 11.26 22.28 4.14
N ASP A 99 10.48 21.71 5.07
CA ASP A 99 9.95 22.41 6.24
C ASP A 99 10.41 21.65 7.49
N ASP A 100 11.01 22.38 8.42
CA ASP A 100 11.75 21.96 9.62
C ASP A 100 10.85 21.32 10.70
N ASN A 101 10.15 20.25 10.33
CA ASN A 101 9.71 19.28 11.30
C ASN A 101 10.78 18.20 11.38
N GLU A 102 11.20 17.90 12.60
CA GLU A 102 12.03 16.74 12.96
C GLU A 102 11.31 15.46 12.50
N TYR A 103 11.44 15.15 11.22
CA TYR A 103 11.14 13.84 10.68
C TYR A 103 12.29 12.97 11.15
N ASP A 104 12.00 11.98 12.00
CA ASP A 104 12.79 10.75 11.98
C ASP A 104 12.72 10.25 10.53
N ILE A 105 13.74 10.58 9.75
CA ILE A 105 14.02 9.95 8.48
C ILE A 105 14.26 8.50 8.85
N VAL A 106 13.23 7.66 8.70
CA VAL A 106 13.45 6.22 8.65
C VAL A 106 14.48 6.04 7.56
N ASP A 107 15.67 5.64 7.97
CA ASP A 107 16.80 5.50 7.08
C ASP A 107 16.42 4.50 5.97
N GLU A 108 16.04 5.02 4.81
CA GLU A 108 15.67 4.21 3.65
C GLU A 108 16.88 3.41 3.15
N LEU A 109 18.11 3.74 3.58
CA LEU A 109 19.28 2.86 3.37
C LEU A 109 19.12 1.55 4.13
N ALA A 110 18.51 1.53 5.33
CA ALA A 110 18.27 0.29 6.07
C ALA A 110 17.25 -0.64 5.37
N LEU A 111 16.22 -0.07 4.71
CA LEU A 111 15.27 -0.84 3.89
C LEU A 111 15.87 -1.35 2.58
N VAL A 112 16.80 -0.58 2.00
CA VAL A 112 17.58 -1.03 0.84
C VAL A 112 18.55 -2.13 1.28
N ASP A 113 19.21 -2.00 2.42
CA ASP A 113 20.13 -3.00 2.97
C ASP A 113 19.43 -4.33 3.27
N ASP A 114 18.23 -4.32 3.85
CA ASP A 114 17.47 -5.55 4.08
C ASP A 114 17.11 -6.25 2.76
N ASN A 115 16.66 -5.52 1.75
CA ASN A 115 16.35 -6.11 0.44
C ASN A 115 17.62 -6.56 -0.30
N VAL A 116 18.73 -5.84 -0.14
CA VAL A 116 20.05 -6.21 -0.68
C VAL A 116 20.55 -7.49 -0.01
N LEU A 117 20.45 -7.61 1.31
CA LEU A 117 20.81 -8.81 2.09
C LEU A 117 19.96 -10.04 1.69
N LEU A 118 18.65 -9.86 1.48
CA LEU A 118 17.78 -10.94 1.02
C LEU A 118 18.14 -11.37 -0.41
N ASN A 119 18.44 -10.42 -1.31
CA ASN A 119 18.87 -10.71 -2.67
C ASN A 119 20.25 -11.39 -2.71
N GLU A 120 21.20 -10.95 -1.88
CA GLU A 120 22.51 -11.59 -1.70
C GLU A 120 22.37 -13.02 -1.19
N ARG A 121 21.48 -13.26 -0.22
CA ARG A 121 21.21 -14.59 0.32
C ARG A 121 20.55 -15.52 -0.71
N ILE A 122 19.58 -15.04 -1.48
CA ILE A 122 18.98 -15.78 -2.60
C ILE A 122 20.01 -16.08 -3.68
N THR A 123 20.86 -15.10 -4.02
CA THR A 123 21.95 -15.27 -4.99
C THR A 123 22.98 -16.27 -4.48
N GLY A 124 23.28 -16.27 -3.18
CA GLY A 124 24.14 -17.25 -2.52
C GLY A 124 23.57 -18.67 -2.55
N LEU A 125 22.26 -18.84 -2.39
CA LEU A 125 21.59 -20.16 -2.50
C LEU A 125 21.60 -20.72 -3.92
N ALA A 126 21.67 -19.85 -4.92
CA ALA A 126 21.84 -20.25 -6.32
C ALA A 126 23.31 -20.41 -6.73
N SER A 127 24.24 -19.85 -5.96
CA SER A 127 25.69 -19.98 -6.19
C SER A 127 26.08 -21.46 -6.19
N GLY A 128 26.64 -21.92 -7.33
CA GLY A 128 27.07 -23.30 -7.51
C GLY A 128 26.07 -24.22 -8.26
N ASP A 129 24.84 -23.79 -8.51
CA ASP A 129 23.89 -24.55 -9.35
C ASP A 129 23.51 -23.74 -10.62
N PRO A 130 23.99 -24.14 -11.82
CA PRO A 130 23.69 -23.42 -13.06
C PRO A 130 22.19 -23.41 -13.40
N ARG A 131 21.42 -24.37 -12.87
CA ARG A 131 19.96 -24.42 -13.03
C ARG A 131 19.27 -23.36 -12.18
N LYS A 132 19.67 -23.20 -10.91
CA LYS A 132 19.10 -22.19 -10.00
C LYS A 132 19.42 -20.76 -10.46
N LEU A 133 20.63 -20.54 -10.99
CA LEU A 133 21.02 -19.25 -11.58
C LEU A 133 20.18 -18.88 -12.80
N ALA A 134 19.89 -19.85 -13.67
CA ALA A 134 19.05 -19.63 -14.84
C ALA A 134 17.59 -19.31 -14.44
N ILE A 135 17.09 -19.95 -13.36
CA ILE A 135 15.78 -19.63 -12.79
C ILE A 135 15.75 -18.20 -12.24
N LEU A 136 16.75 -17.79 -11.45
CA LEU A 136 16.81 -16.42 -10.93
C LEU A 136 16.82 -15.36 -12.04
N LYS A 137 17.62 -15.57 -13.09
CA LYS A 137 17.63 -14.65 -14.24
C LYS A 137 16.26 -14.52 -14.89
N SER A 138 15.53 -15.62 -15.05
CA SER A 138 14.16 -15.57 -15.59
C SER A 138 13.18 -14.80 -14.68
N TRP A 139 13.39 -14.81 -13.35
CA TRP A 139 12.54 -14.09 -12.39
C TRP A 139 12.76 -12.57 -12.42
N THR A 140 13.91 -12.12 -12.92
CA THR A 140 14.20 -10.70 -13.12
C THR A 140 13.58 -10.11 -14.39
N GLU A 141 13.06 -10.95 -15.28
CA GLU A 141 12.45 -10.50 -16.53
C GLU A 141 10.97 -10.09 -16.32
N PRO A 142 10.52 -8.98 -16.94
CA PRO A 142 9.18 -8.40 -16.69
C PRO A 142 8.00 -9.29 -17.14
N TYR A 143 8.25 -10.31 -17.97
CA TYR A 143 7.22 -11.25 -18.47
C TYR A 143 7.45 -12.68 -17.97
N PHE A 144 7.94 -12.80 -16.74
CA PHE A 144 8.22 -14.08 -16.12
C PHE A 144 6.98 -15.02 -16.07
N ASN A 145 7.18 -16.26 -16.52
CA ASN A 145 6.23 -17.35 -16.33
C ASN A 145 6.99 -18.65 -16.02
N ASP A 146 6.54 -19.39 -15.01
CA ASP A 146 7.12 -20.67 -14.59
C ASP A 146 7.16 -21.69 -15.74
N SER A 147 6.17 -21.63 -16.64
CA SER A 147 6.05 -22.55 -17.77
C SER A 147 7.08 -22.25 -18.86
N THR A 148 7.21 -20.98 -19.26
CA THR A 148 8.20 -20.57 -20.26
C THR A 148 9.62 -20.77 -19.76
N THR A 149 9.84 -20.52 -18.46
CA THR A 149 11.12 -20.77 -17.78
C THR A 149 11.46 -22.26 -17.77
N ALA A 150 10.51 -23.13 -17.44
CA ALA A 150 10.74 -24.58 -17.49
C ALA A 150 11.09 -25.06 -18.90
N SER A 151 10.43 -24.55 -19.93
CA SER A 151 10.75 -24.88 -21.33
C SER A 151 12.14 -24.39 -21.73
N LEU A 152 12.52 -23.16 -21.34
CA LEU A 152 13.86 -22.60 -21.60
C LEU A 152 14.96 -23.40 -20.88
N LEU A 153 14.71 -23.86 -19.66
CA LEU A 153 15.64 -24.72 -18.93
C LEU A 153 15.78 -26.10 -19.58
N ALA A 154 14.68 -26.68 -20.08
CA ALA A 154 14.72 -27.92 -20.82
C ALA A 154 15.53 -27.79 -22.11
N GLN A 155 15.39 -26.66 -22.83
CA GLN A 155 16.17 -26.37 -24.04
C GLN A 155 17.66 -26.14 -23.77
N ARG A 156 18.01 -25.43 -22.68
CA ARG A 156 19.40 -25.06 -22.38
C ARG A 156 20.19 -26.10 -21.60
N LEU A 157 19.55 -26.81 -20.68
CA LEU A 157 20.20 -27.76 -19.75
C LEU A 157 19.81 -29.22 -20.05
N GLY A 158 18.92 -29.45 -21.01
CA GLY A 158 18.39 -30.78 -21.34
C GLY A 158 17.38 -31.30 -20.31
N GLY A 159 16.76 -32.43 -20.63
CA GLY A 159 15.78 -33.11 -19.77
C GLY A 159 14.33 -32.70 -20.02
N LYS A 160 13.41 -33.23 -19.20
CA LYS A 160 11.97 -32.99 -19.35
C LYS A 160 11.55 -31.69 -18.69
N GLU A 161 10.71 -30.91 -19.36
CA GLU A 161 10.15 -29.66 -18.83
C GLU A 161 9.49 -29.84 -17.45
N GLU A 162 8.74 -30.92 -17.25
CA GLU A 162 8.11 -31.22 -15.97
C GLU A 162 9.13 -31.36 -14.82
N THR A 163 10.33 -31.85 -15.11
CA THR A 163 11.42 -31.97 -14.12
C THR A 163 11.92 -30.60 -13.72
N HIS A 164 12.07 -29.69 -14.68
CA HIS A 164 12.46 -28.30 -14.41
C HIS A 164 11.36 -27.52 -13.70
N ARG A 165 10.09 -27.77 -14.02
CA ARG A 165 8.93 -27.17 -13.32
C ARG A 165 8.91 -27.56 -11.84
N LYS A 166 9.17 -28.83 -11.54
CA LYS A 166 9.35 -29.32 -10.15
C LYS A 166 10.58 -28.70 -9.48
N ALA A 167 11.67 -28.50 -10.22
CA ALA A 167 12.88 -27.87 -9.71
C ALA A 167 12.65 -26.39 -9.35
N ILE A 168 11.93 -25.63 -10.18
CA ILE A 168 11.52 -24.26 -9.91
C ILE A 168 10.69 -24.19 -8.63
N GLY A 169 9.69 -25.08 -8.49
CA GLY A 169 8.86 -25.14 -7.28
C GLY A 169 9.68 -25.43 -6.02
N ARG A 170 10.58 -26.42 -6.08
CA ARG A 170 11.48 -26.75 -4.96
C ARG A 170 12.39 -25.58 -4.60
N PHE A 171 13.00 -24.95 -5.60
CA PHE A 171 13.89 -23.81 -5.39
C PHE A 171 13.15 -22.60 -4.80
N ARG A 172 11.91 -22.34 -5.23
CA ARG A 172 11.05 -21.33 -4.63
C ARG A 172 10.76 -21.60 -3.16
N THR A 173 10.47 -22.85 -2.80
CA THR A 173 10.28 -23.24 -1.39
C THR A 173 11.58 -23.12 -0.58
N GLU A 174 12.73 -23.44 -1.15
CA GLU A 174 14.04 -23.24 -0.52
C GLU A 174 14.31 -21.76 -0.24
N CYS A 175 14.07 -20.88 -1.21
CA CYS A 175 14.18 -19.43 -1.03
C CYS A 175 13.21 -18.93 0.05
N GLN A 176 11.93 -19.33 0.01
CA GLN A 176 10.94 -18.94 1.02
C GLN A 176 11.35 -19.34 2.43
N LYS A 177 11.91 -20.55 2.61
CA LYS A 177 12.43 -21.00 3.90
C LYS A 177 13.62 -20.16 4.34
N ALA A 178 14.58 -19.92 3.45
CA ALA A 178 15.76 -19.14 3.78
C ALA A 178 15.45 -17.68 4.16
N LEU A 179 14.41 -17.10 3.55
CA LEU A 179 13.91 -15.78 3.90
C LEU A 179 13.12 -15.79 5.23
N ALA A 180 12.37 -16.86 5.52
CA ALA A 180 11.64 -16.98 6.79
C ALA A 180 12.54 -17.16 8.01
N TYR A 181 13.75 -17.70 7.83
CA TYR A 181 14.80 -17.75 8.86
C TYR A 181 15.66 -16.47 8.95
N ALA A 182 15.30 -15.41 8.21
CA ALA A 182 16.01 -14.12 8.20
C ALA A 182 15.29 -13.03 9.02
N ILE A 183 14.09 -13.32 9.52
CA ILE A 183 13.25 -12.48 10.39
C ILE A 183 13.34 -13.05 11.81
#